data_AF-A0A3B9KNH4-F1
#
_entry.id   AF-A0A3B9KNH4-F1
#
_cell.length_a   1.000
_cell.length_b   1.000
_cell.length_c   1.000
_cell.angle_alpha   90.00
_cell.angle_beta   90.00
_cell.angle_gamma   90.00
#
_symmetry.space_group_name_H-M   'P 1'
#
loop_
_entity.id
_entity.type
_entity.pdbx_description
1 polymer ?
#
loop_
_entity_poly.entity_id
_entity_poly.type
_entity_poly.pdbx_seq_one_letter_code
_entity_poly.pdbx_strand_id
1 'polypeptide(L)'
;PQATPEYFSFLFASVISLLGTIIGTLITKPTDDAVLQDFYNRTRPFGFWKRFKETLPKKEIEKIDKENKRDIVSTFIAVPWQIVLFMFMMNLIFKVWNQFVILLLLLIVLSAGLYFNWFRHLSEKPRIPRRNRMKKV
;
A
#
# COMPACT_ATOMS: atom_id res chain seq x y z
N PRO A 1 39.06 -21.31 -5.42
CA PRO A 1 37.60 -21.51 -5.55
C PRO A 1 36.90 -20.16 -5.76
N GLN A 2 36.45 -19.89 -6.98
CA GLN A 2 35.71 -18.66 -7.29
C GLN A 2 34.43 -18.65 -6.44
N ALA A 3 34.31 -17.71 -5.50
CA ALA A 3 33.06 -17.51 -4.77
C ALA A 3 31.97 -17.20 -5.80
N THR A 4 30.82 -17.85 -5.67
CA THR A 4 29.66 -17.53 -6.49
C THR A 4 29.32 -16.06 -6.27
N PRO A 5 29.11 -15.27 -7.35
CA PRO A 5 28.77 -13.86 -7.18
C PRO A 5 27.51 -13.68 -6.33
N GLU A 6 27.50 -12.69 -5.43
CA GLU A 6 26.45 -12.48 -4.42
C GLU A 6 25.04 -12.36 -5.01
N TYR A 7 24.93 -11.81 -6.22
CA TYR A 7 23.65 -11.68 -6.92
C TYR A 7 23.01 -13.04 -7.26
N PHE A 8 23.82 -14.10 -7.46
CA PHE A 8 23.28 -15.45 -7.66
C PHE A 8 22.65 -15.99 -6.37
N SER A 9 23.31 -15.80 -5.23
CA SER A 9 22.76 -16.21 -3.92
C SER A 9 21.48 -15.46 -3.59
N PHE A 10 21.44 -14.15 -3.86
CA PHE A 10 20.25 -13.33 -3.68
C PHE A 10 19.10 -13.80 -4.57
N LEU A 11 19.36 -14.04 -5.87
CA LEU A 11 18.34 -14.49 -6.81
C LEU A 11 17.78 -15.86 -6.39
N PHE A 12 18.67 -16.79 -6.02
CA PHE A 12 18.27 -18.13 -5.60
C PHE A 12 17.39 -18.11 -4.35
N ALA A 13 17.81 -17.37 -3.31
CA ALA A 13 17.04 -17.24 -2.08
C ALA A 13 15.68 -16.54 -2.32
N SER A 14 15.66 -15.51 -3.16
CA SER A 14 14.44 -14.76 -3.49
C SER A 14 13.42 -15.62 -4.26
N VAL A 15 13.89 -16.42 -5.22
CA VAL A 15 13.01 -17.29 -6.01
C VAL A 15 12.43 -18.40 -5.14
N ILE A 16 13.25 -19.07 -4.32
CA ILE A 16 12.76 -20.17 -3.46
C ILE A 16 11.80 -19.64 -2.40
N SER A 17 12.09 -18.50 -1.77
CA SER A 17 11.19 -17.89 -0.78
C SER A 17 9.86 -17.44 -1.41
N LEU A 18 9.88 -16.88 -2.63
CA LEU A 18 8.68 -16.53 -3.37
C LEU A 18 7.84 -17.77 -3.69
N LEU A 19 8.46 -18.81 -4.24
CA LEU A 19 7.78 -20.07 -4.55
C LEU A 19 7.20 -20.72 -3.29
N GLY A 20 7.97 -20.79 -2.21
CA GLY A 20 7.51 -21.34 -0.93
C GLY A 20 6.30 -20.58 -0.38
N THR A 21 6.29 -19.25 -0.49
CA THR A 21 5.17 -18.41 -0.04
C THR A 21 3.93 -18.63 -0.89
N ILE A 22 4.06 -18.69 -2.22
CA ILE A 22 2.95 -18.93 -3.14
C ILE A 22 2.36 -20.32 -2.90
N ILE A 23 3.21 -21.35 -2.85
CA ILE A 23 2.78 -22.74 -2.64
C ILE A 23 2.09 -22.89 -1.29
N GLY A 24 2.69 -22.37 -0.22
CA GLY A 24 2.09 -22.41 1.13
C GLY A 24 0.73 -21.70 1.20
N THR A 25 0.59 -20.58 0.49
CA THR A 25 -0.68 -19.84 0.42
C THR A 25 -1.76 -20.63 -0.33
N LEU A 26 -1.41 -21.29 -1.43
CA LEU A 26 -2.38 -22.02 -2.28
C LEU A 26 -2.82 -23.37 -1.70
N ILE A 27 -1.98 -24.04 -0.89
CA ILE A 27 -2.33 -25.30 -0.23
C ILE A 27 -3.26 -25.08 0.97
N THR A 28 -3.20 -23.90 1.58
CA THR A 28 -4.03 -23.57 2.75
C THR A 28 -5.47 -23.27 2.33
N LYS A 29 -6.43 -23.64 3.19
CA LYS A 29 -7.85 -23.36 2.93
C LYS A 29 -8.09 -21.84 2.79
N PRO A 30 -8.95 -21.41 1.84
CA PRO A 30 -9.29 -20.00 1.68
C PRO A 30 -10.01 -19.46 2.93
N THR A 31 -9.79 -18.19 3.21
CA THR A 31 -10.48 -17.46 4.30
C THR A 31 -11.98 -17.36 4.03
N ASP A 32 -12.79 -17.42 5.09
CA ASP A 32 -14.26 -17.29 5.01
C ASP A 32 -14.70 -15.98 4.36
N ASP A 33 -15.69 -16.05 3.47
CA ASP A 33 -16.20 -14.92 2.69
C ASP A 33 -16.74 -13.79 3.57
N ALA A 34 -17.32 -14.08 4.73
CA ALA A 34 -17.83 -13.05 5.63
C ALA A 34 -16.71 -12.25 6.29
N VAL A 35 -15.57 -12.89 6.57
CA VAL A 35 -14.37 -12.22 7.06
C VAL A 35 -13.77 -11.34 5.97
N LEU A 36 -13.70 -11.84 4.72
CA LEU A 36 -13.21 -11.07 3.57
C LEU A 36 -14.09 -9.86 3.26
N GLN A 37 -15.42 -9.99 3.39
CA GLN A 37 -16.34 -8.86 3.23
C GLN A 37 -16.19 -7.83 4.36
N ASP A 38 -16.03 -8.24 5.63
CA ASP A 38 -15.79 -7.29 6.75
C ASP A 38 -14.44 -6.57 6.56
N PHE A 39 -13.42 -7.30 6.11
CA PHE A 39 -12.12 -6.70 5.75
C PHE A 39 -12.30 -5.65 4.65
N TYR A 40 -12.94 -6.02 3.53
CA TYR A 40 -13.17 -5.10 2.40
C TYR A 40 -13.90 -3.82 2.83
N ASN A 41 -14.94 -3.95 3.66
CA ASN A 41 -15.72 -2.80 4.13
C ASN A 41 -14.91 -1.83 5.01
N ARG A 42 -13.88 -2.33 5.70
CA ARG A 42 -13.02 -1.52 6.58
C ARG A 42 -11.84 -0.90 5.85
N THR A 43 -11.09 -1.72 5.13
CA THR A 43 -9.80 -1.31 4.55
C THR A 43 -9.95 -0.72 3.17
N ARG A 44 -11.07 -1.01 2.48
CA ARG A 44 -11.38 -0.54 1.12
C ARG A 44 -10.16 -0.67 0.19
N PRO A 45 -9.59 -1.87 0.08
CA PRO A 45 -8.36 -2.06 -0.66
C PRO A 45 -8.57 -1.76 -2.15
N PHE A 46 -7.56 -1.15 -2.77
CA PHE A 46 -7.49 -1.04 -4.22
C PHE A 46 -7.06 -2.39 -4.85
N GLY A 47 -7.41 -2.63 -6.11
CA GLY A 47 -7.03 -3.83 -6.87
C GLY A 47 -8.16 -4.85 -7.10
N PHE A 48 -7.85 -6.14 -6.95
CA PHE A 48 -8.68 -7.27 -7.43
C PHE A 48 -9.78 -7.71 -6.43
N TRP A 49 -10.63 -6.78 -6.00
CA TRP A 49 -11.70 -7.04 -5.00
C TRP A 49 -13.13 -7.01 -5.57
N LYS A 50 -13.29 -7.18 -6.88
CA LYS A 50 -14.57 -7.05 -7.61
C LYS A 50 -15.72 -7.82 -6.95
N ARG A 51 -15.49 -9.07 -6.54
CA ARG A 51 -16.49 -9.96 -5.90
C ARG A 51 -17.14 -9.36 -4.66
N PHE A 52 -16.37 -8.69 -3.80
CA PHE A 52 -16.85 -8.10 -2.54
C PHE A 52 -17.28 -6.64 -2.70
N LYS A 53 -16.84 -5.99 -3.77
CA LYS A 53 -17.23 -4.64 -4.14
C LYS A 53 -18.64 -4.60 -4.72
N GLU A 54 -18.99 -5.57 -5.57
CA GLU A 54 -20.30 -5.64 -6.24
C GLU A 54 -21.47 -5.95 -5.29
N THR A 55 -21.19 -6.39 -4.06
CA THR A 55 -22.21 -6.58 -3.01
C THR A 55 -22.67 -5.26 -2.39
N LEU A 56 -21.97 -4.15 -2.64
CA LEU A 56 -22.27 -2.82 -2.09
C LEU A 56 -23.17 -1.99 -3.01
N PRO A 57 -23.93 -1.01 -2.46
CA PRO A 57 -24.67 -0.06 -3.26
C PRO A 57 -23.77 0.76 -4.19
N LYS A 58 -24.26 1.09 -5.40
CA LYS A 58 -23.52 1.87 -6.41
C LYS A 58 -22.92 3.17 -5.86
N LYS A 59 -23.65 3.89 -5.00
CA LYS A 59 -23.17 5.13 -4.35
C LYS A 59 -21.93 4.93 -3.47
N GLU A 60 -21.84 3.80 -2.76
CA GLU A 60 -20.69 3.48 -1.92
C GLU A 60 -19.50 3.01 -2.77
N ILE A 61 -19.79 2.25 -3.84
CA ILE A 61 -18.79 1.86 -4.85
C ILE A 61 -18.10 3.10 -5.44
N GLU A 62 -18.86 4.11 -5.86
CA GLU A 62 -18.31 5.35 -6.44
C GLU A 62 -17.41 6.11 -5.46
N LYS A 63 -17.79 6.16 -4.17
CA LYS A 63 -16.96 6.76 -3.12
C LYS A 63 -15.65 6.00 -2.94
N ILE A 64 -15.71 4.67 -2.86
CA ILE A 64 -14.53 3.80 -2.73
C ILE A 64 -13.62 3.96 -3.94
N ASP A 65 -14.16 4.04 -5.16
CA ASP A 65 -13.35 4.24 -6.36
C ASP A 65 -12.66 5.59 -6.42
N LYS A 66 -13.33 6.65 -5.94
CA LYS A 66 -12.72 7.97 -5.81
C LYS A 66 -11.58 7.96 -4.79
N GLU A 67 -11.76 7.28 -3.65
CA GLU A 67 -10.73 7.06 -2.63
C GLU A 67 -9.54 6.28 -3.22
N ASN A 68 -9.80 5.13 -3.84
CA ASN A 68 -8.78 4.26 -4.44
C ASN A 68 -7.96 4.98 -5.53
N LYS A 69 -8.60 5.75 -6.41
CA LYS A 69 -7.88 6.54 -7.44
C LYS A 69 -6.90 7.52 -6.82
N ARG A 70 -7.33 8.23 -5.77
CA ARG A 70 -6.49 9.18 -5.05
C ARG A 70 -5.36 8.47 -4.32
N ASP A 71 -5.62 7.33 -3.71
CA ASP A 71 -4.59 6.55 -2.99
C ASP A 71 -3.54 5.98 -3.95
N ILE A 72 -3.93 5.54 -5.15
CA ILE A 72 -2.99 5.10 -6.20
C ILE A 72 -2.09 6.26 -6.64
N VAL A 73 -2.66 7.44 -6.94
CA VAL A 73 -1.86 8.62 -7.32
C VAL A 73 -0.94 9.06 -6.18
N SER A 74 -1.45 9.02 -4.94
CA SER A 74 -0.66 9.35 -3.75
C SER A 74 0.49 8.38 -3.54
N THR A 75 0.29 7.09 -3.81
CA THR A 75 1.35 6.07 -3.74
C THR A 75 2.47 6.36 -4.73
N PHE A 76 2.14 6.82 -5.95
CA PHE A 76 3.14 7.19 -6.94
C PHE A 76 3.99 8.39 -6.51
N ILE A 77 3.45 9.31 -5.70
CA ILE A 77 4.19 10.44 -5.10
C ILE A 77 4.96 9.97 -3.84
N ALA A 78 4.36 9.07 -3.06
CA ALA A 78 4.91 8.60 -1.79
C ALA A 78 6.19 7.77 -1.97
N VAL A 79 6.30 6.98 -3.05
CA VAL A 79 7.49 6.16 -3.30
C VAL A 79 8.74 7.02 -3.55
N PRO A 80 8.75 7.99 -4.49
CA PRO A 80 9.84 8.94 -4.62
C PRO A 80 10.06 9.77 -3.35
N TRP A 81 8.99 10.20 -2.68
CA TRP A 81 9.12 10.94 -1.42
C TRP A 81 9.92 10.16 -0.37
N GLN A 82 9.65 8.86 -0.23
CA GLN A 82 10.35 7.99 0.71
C GLN A 82 11.83 7.82 0.34
N ILE A 83 12.14 7.64 -0.95
CA ILE A 83 13.52 7.54 -1.44
C ILE A 83 14.28 8.85 -1.15
N VAL A 84 13.66 9.99 -1.44
CA VAL A 84 14.23 11.31 -1.20
C VAL A 84 14.47 11.54 0.29
N LEU A 85 13.55 11.13 1.17
CA LEU A 85 13.72 11.21 2.62
C LEU A 85 14.95 10.41 3.08
N PHE A 86 15.13 9.18 2.61
CA PHE A 86 16.30 8.37 2.93
C PHE A 86 17.60 9.00 2.41
N MET A 87 17.62 9.45 1.16
CA MET A 87 18.79 10.12 0.59
C MET A 87 19.12 11.42 1.32
N PHE A 88 18.11 12.18 1.74
CA PHE A 88 18.27 13.41 2.51
C PHE A 88 18.96 13.15 3.84
N MET A 89 18.48 12.16 4.61
CA MET A 89 19.08 11.78 5.90
C MET A 89 20.51 11.27 5.73
N MET A 90 20.75 10.48 4.69
CA MET A 90 22.09 10.00 4.35
C MET A 90 23.05 11.18 4.06
N ASN A 91 22.65 12.13 3.19
CA ASN A 91 23.48 13.28 2.82
C ASN A 91 23.80 14.20 3.98
N LEU A 92 22.90 14.32 4.96
CA LEU A 92 23.17 15.02 6.21
C LEU A 92 24.35 14.40 6.97
N ILE A 93 24.41 13.07 7.05
CA ILE A 93 25.49 12.34 7.72
C ILE A 93 26.82 12.50 6.97
N PHE A 94 26.79 12.41 5.64
CA PHE A 94 27.98 12.59 4.80
C PHE A 94 28.42 14.06 4.65
N LYS A 95 27.67 15.02 5.21
CA LYS A 95 27.94 16.47 5.14
C LYS A 95 28.03 17.01 3.71
N VAL A 96 27.28 16.43 2.78
CA VAL A 96 27.22 16.89 1.38
C VAL A 96 26.11 17.94 1.25
N TRP A 97 26.46 19.18 1.59
CA TRP A 97 25.49 20.28 1.74
C TRP A 97 24.74 20.66 0.46
N ASN A 98 25.39 20.61 -0.71
CA ASN A 98 24.73 20.95 -1.97
C ASN A 98 23.58 19.99 -2.28
N GLN A 99 23.81 18.68 -2.16
CA GLN A 99 22.78 17.67 -2.39
C GLN A 99 21.71 17.71 -1.30
N PHE A 100 22.10 17.97 -0.06
CA PHE A 100 21.18 18.13 1.07
C PHE A 100 20.12 19.22 0.81
N VAL A 101 20.51 20.40 0.33
CA VAL A 101 19.56 21.50 0.06
C VAL A 101 18.60 21.15 -1.08
N ILE A 102 19.09 20.52 -2.16
CA ILE A 102 18.24 20.09 -3.28
C ILE A 102 17.22 19.04 -2.80
N LEU A 103 17.67 18.05 -2.04
CA LEU A 103 16.81 17.01 -1.49
C LEU A 103 15.80 17.57 -0.48
N LEU A 104 16.17 18.58 0.31
CA LEU A 104 15.26 19.28 1.22
C LEU A 104 14.12 19.96 0.45
N LEU A 105 14.44 20.72 -0.60
CA LEU A 105 13.44 21.37 -1.44
C LEU A 105 12.50 20.35 -2.08
N LEU A 106 13.07 19.28 -2.65
CA LEU A 106 12.30 18.19 -3.25
C LEU A 106 11.38 17.51 -2.22
N LEU A 107 11.88 17.27 -1.00
CA LEU A 107 11.12 16.70 0.10
C LEU A 107 9.95 17.60 0.48
N ILE A 108 10.14 18.92 0.57
CA ILE A 108 9.07 19.89 0.87
C ILE A 108 7.99 19.85 -0.23
N VAL A 109 8.38 19.90 -1.50
CA VAL A 109 7.45 19.86 -2.64
C VAL A 109 6.63 18.57 -2.64
N LEU A 110 7.29 17.41 -2.49
CA LEU A 110 6.62 16.12 -2.45
C LEU A 110 5.73 15.97 -1.20
N SER A 111 6.16 16.51 -0.05
CA SER A 111 5.35 16.54 1.17
C SER A 111 4.08 17.37 0.98
N ALA A 112 4.19 18.53 0.35
CA ALA A 112 3.02 19.36 0.01
C ALA A 112 2.09 18.62 -0.96
N GLY A 113 2.64 17.97 -1.98
CA GLY A 113 1.88 17.13 -2.91
C GLY A 113 1.09 16.02 -2.20
N LEU A 114 1.73 15.29 -1.28
CA LEU A 114 1.05 14.28 -0.46
C LEU A 114 0.02 14.88 0.49
N TYR A 115 0.31 16.03 1.09
CA TYR A 115 -0.62 16.69 2.00
C TYR A 115 -1.94 17.06 1.29
N PHE A 116 -1.84 17.71 0.13
CA PHE A 116 -3.01 18.13 -0.63
C PHE A 116 -3.72 16.96 -1.30
N ASN A 117 -2.97 16.03 -1.90
CA ASN A 117 -3.57 14.93 -2.65
C ASN A 117 -4.14 13.87 -1.71
N TRP A 118 -3.48 13.55 -0.61
CA TRP A 118 -3.86 12.43 0.25
C TRP A 118 -4.37 12.88 1.62
N PHE A 119 -3.50 13.53 2.40
CA PHE A 119 -3.71 13.73 3.83
C PHE A 119 -5.00 14.50 4.15
N ARG A 120 -5.28 15.56 3.39
CA ARG A 120 -6.47 16.41 3.58
C ARG A 120 -7.78 15.64 3.51
N HIS A 121 -7.81 14.54 2.77
CA HIS A 121 -9.04 13.83 2.46
C HIS A 121 -9.25 12.54 3.27
N LEU A 122 -8.39 12.27 4.26
CA LEU A 122 -8.50 11.09 5.12
C LEU A 122 -9.65 11.18 6.13
N SER A 123 -10.06 12.38 6.52
CA SER A 123 -11.04 12.62 7.61
C SER A 123 -12.50 12.32 7.25
N GLU A 124 -12.81 12.03 5.99
CA GLU A 124 -14.20 11.87 5.51
C GLU A 124 -14.76 10.45 5.62
N LYS A 125 -14.06 9.47 6.23
CA LYS A 125 -14.47 8.05 6.18
C LYS A 125 -15.76 7.78 6.98
N PRO A 126 -16.93 7.55 6.33
CA PRO A 126 -18.12 7.07 7.03
C PRO A 126 -17.91 5.58 7.30
N ARG A 127 -18.01 5.16 8.56
CA ARG A 127 -17.98 3.72 8.89
C ARG A 127 -19.24 3.08 8.32
N ILE A 128 -19.08 2.05 7.49
CA ILE A 128 -20.21 1.21 7.09
C ILE A 128 -20.65 0.45 8.37
N PRO A 129 -21.88 0.64 8.86
CA PRO A 129 -22.34 -0.03 10.07
C PRO A 129 -22.22 -1.55 9.89
N ARG A 130 -21.72 -2.24 10.93
CA ARG A 130 -21.76 -3.71 10.96
C ARG A 130 -23.21 -4.14 10.77
N ARG A 131 -23.48 -4.92 9.72
CA ARG A 131 -24.74 -5.68 9.65
C ARG A 131 -24.71 -6.67 10.80
N ASN A 132 -25.37 -6.32 11.91
CA ASN A 132 -25.54 -7.21 13.06
C ASN A 132 -26.05 -8.55 12.51
N ARG A 133 -25.36 -9.65 12.85
CA ARG A 133 -25.93 -10.99 12.70
C ARG A 133 -27.14 -11.07 13.62
N MET A 134 -28.29 -10.58 13.16
CA MET A 134 -29.55 -10.98 13.75
C MET A 134 -29.82 -12.42 13.30
N LYS A 135 -29.77 -13.31 14.29
CA LYS A 135 -30.46 -14.60 14.36
C LYS A 135 -30.09 -15.63 13.29
N LYS A 136 -29.21 -16.55 13.67
CA LYS A 136 -29.49 -17.98 13.44
C LYS A 136 -29.72 -18.60 14.82
N VAL A 137 -31.01 -18.77 15.13
CA VAL A 137 -31.51 -19.77 16.09
C VAL A 137 -31.23 -21.14 15.49
#